data_AF-A0A7W2IVP3-F1
#
_entry.id   AF-A0A7W2IVP3-F1
#
_cell.length_a   1.000
_cell.length_b   1.000
_cell.length_c   1.000
_cell.angle_alpha   90.00
_cell.angle_beta   90.00
_cell.angle_gamma   90.00
#
_symmetry.space_group_name_H-M   'P 1'
#
loop_
_entity.id
_entity.type
_entity.pdbx_description
1 polymer ?
#
loop_
_entity_poly.entity_id
_entity_poly.type
_entity_poly.pdbx_seq_one_letter_code
_entity_poly.pdbx_strand_id
1 'polypeptide(L)'
;ILNRVPTKSAPYVGASAFAHKAGLHASAILKDPSTYEHIPPEAVGNARVIPMSNQAGQSNLRKRLADAGIAVQKGDARLGALLDEVKRRA
;
A
#
# COMPACT_ATOMS: atom_id res chain seq x y z
N ILE A 1 14.09 -13.66 26.97
CA ILE A 1 13.08 -14.17 26.00
C ILE A 1 13.54 -13.73 24.61
N LEU A 2 14.00 -14.67 23.78
CA LEU A 2 14.35 -14.46 22.37
C LEU A 2 13.20 -15.01 21.51
N ASN A 3 12.97 -14.46 20.31
CA ASN A 3 11.90 -14.83 19.35
C ASN A 3 10.45 -14.41 19.68
N ARG A 4 10.24 -13.19 20.18
CA ARG A 4 8.88 -12.62 20.25
C ARG A 4 8.59 -11.83 18.98
N VAL A 5 7.43 -12.07 18.36
CA VAL A 5 6.96 -11.25 17.24
C VAL A 5 6.87 -9.79 17.71
N PRO A 6 7.53 -8.84 17.03
CA PRO A 6 7.43 -7.42 17.37
C PRO A 6 5.99 -6.94 17.30
N THR A 7 5.68 -5.87 18.03
CA THR A 7 4.41 -5.18 17.82
C THR A 7 4.34 -4.65 16.39
N LYS A 8 3.13 -4.59 15.80
CA LYS A 8 2.97 -4.20 14.39
C LYS A 8 3.57 -2.83 14.07
N SER A 9 3.53 -1.90 15.02
CA SER A 9 4.05 -0.54 14.89
C SER A 9 5.50 -0.38 15.37
N ALA A 10 6.20 -1.47 15.73
CA ALA A 10 7.59 -1.39 16.12
C ALA A 10 8.42 -0.69 15.03
N PRO A 11 9.26 0.31 15.36
CA PRO A 11 10.08 1.00 14.38
C PRO A 11 10.93 0.01 13.58
N TYR A 12 11.07 0.25 12.28
CA TYR A 12 11.81 -0.56 11.31
C TYR A 12 11.29 -1.99 11.07
N VAL A 13 11.05 -2.76 12.12
CA VAL A 13 10.79 -4.21 12.04
C VAL A 13 9.31 -4.60 12.15
N GLY A 14 8.46 -3.66 12.58
CA GLY A 14 7.02 -3.89 12.65
C GLY A 14 6.40 -4.05 11.26
N ALA A 15 5.43 -4.97 11.14
CA ALA A 15 4.71 -5.20 9.88
C ALA A 15 3.94 -3.97 9.35
N SER A 16 3.77 -2.94 10.17
CA SER A 16 3.12 -1.66 9.82
C SER A 16 4.09 -0.47 9.90
N ALA A 17 5.39 -0.69 10.08
CA ALA A 17 6.38 0.37 10.21
C ALA A 17 6.49 1.26 8.96
N PHE A 18 6.25 0.69 7.78
CA PHE A 18 6.23 1.38 6.49
C PHE A 18 4.85 1.29 5.82
N ALA A 19 3.79 1.29 6.64
CA ALA A 19 2.42 1.30 6.15
C ALA A 19 1.90 2.73 5.98
N HIS A 20 1.41 3.06 4.79
CA HIS A 20 0.97 4.41 4.43
C HIS A 20 -0.50 4.43 4.06
N LYS A 21 -1.24 5.41 4.58
CA LYS A 21 -2.67 5.54 4.28
C LYS A 21 -2.89 5.75 2.77
N ALA A 22 -3.89 5.09 2.19
CA ALA A 22 -4.27 5.34 0.81
C ALA A 22 -4.71 6.81 0.60
N GLY A 23 -4.60 7.29 -0.63
CA GLY A 23 -4.92 8.68 -0.99
C GLY A 23 -3.65 9.52 -1.14
N LEU A 24 -3.64 10.73 -0.56
CA LEU A 24 -2.55 11.71 -0.74
C LEU A 24 -1.17 11.15 -0.36
N HIS A 25 -1.06 10.45 0.77
CA HIS A 25 0.21 9.87 1.23
C HIS A 25 0.73 8.84 0.22
N ALA A 26 -0.13 7.94 -0.27
CA ALA A 26 0.22 6.99 -1.31
C ALA A 26 0.69 7.69 -2.60
N SER A 27 0.00 8.75 -3.03
CA SER A 27 0.39 9.52 -4.23
C SER A 27 1.75 10.18 -4.08
N ALA A 28 2.05 10.76 -2.90
CA ALA A 28 3.33 11.38 -2.64
C ALA A 28 4.47 10.36 -2.66
N ILE A 29 4.27 9.18 -2.05
CA ILE A 29 5.27 8.11 -2.02
C ILE A 29 5.51 7.49 -3.39
N LEU A 30 4.46 7.35 -4.21
CA LEU A 30 4.62 6.90 -5.60
C LEU A 30 5.44 7.88 -6.44
N LYS A 31 5.44 9.17 -6.10
CA LYS A 31 6.24 10.20 -6.78
C LYS A 31 7.66 10.27 -6.22
N ASP A 32 7.79 10.34 -4.91
CA ASP A 32 9.06 10.40 -4.18
C ASP A 32 8.88 9.79 -2.78
N PRO A 33 9.35 8.55 -2.54
CA PRO A 33 9.24 7.89 -1.24
C PRO A 33 9.90 8.66 -0.09
N SER A 34 10.95 9.45 -0.34
CA SER A 34 11.69 10.17 0.70
C SER A 34 10.84 11.20 1.44
N THR A 35 9.71 11.61 0.86
CA THR A 35 8.75 12.54 1.46
C THR A 35 8.08 11.97 2.73
N TYR A 36 7.97 10.65 2.85
CA TYR A 36 7.33 9.97 3.99
C TYR A 36 8.11 8.76 4.51
N GLU A 37 9.23 8.41 3.89
CA GLU A 37 10.11 7.32 4.30
C GLU A 37 11.53 7.85 4.50
N HIS A 38 11.99 7.79 5.75
CA HIS A 38 13.34 8.22 6.13
C HIS A 38 14.42 7.29 5.54
N ILE A 39 14.09 6.02 5.29
CA ILE A 39 14.93 5.06 4.57
C ILE A 39 14.05 4.15 3.68
N PRO A 40 14.62 3.52 2.64
CA PRO A 40 13.95 2.44 1.93
C PRO A 40 13.65 1.26 2.89
N PRO A 41 12.41 0.73 2.93
CA PRO A 41 12.07 -0.38 3.82
C PRO A 41 12.89 -1.65 3.54
N GLU A 42 13.30 -1.86 2.29
CA GLU A 42 14.10 -3.01 1.87
C GLU A 42 15.48 -3.03 2.54
N ALA A 43 16.01 -1.85 2.93
CA ALA A 43 17.30 -1.74 3.61
C ALA A 43 17.31 -2.37 5.02
N VAL A 44 16.12 -2.56 5.61
CA VAL A 44 15.93 -3.21 6.92
C VAL A 44 15.17 -4.53 6.82
N GLY A 45 15.03 -5.08 5.61
CA GLY A 45 14.29 -6.33 5.37
C GLY A 45 12.77 -6.20 5.57
N ASN A 46 12.23 -4.99 5.48
CA ASN A 46 10.79 -4.74 5.52
C ASN A 46 10.27 -4.40 4.12
N ALA A 47 8.98 -4.15 3.98
CA ALA A 47 8.33 -3.78 2.73
C ALA A 47 7.38 -2.61 2.92
N ARG A 48 7.27 -1.78 1.88
CA ARG A 48 6.27 -0.72 1.81
C ARG A 48 4.87 -1.32 1.70
N VAL A 49 3.95 -0.88 2.55
CA VAL A 49 2.55 -1.32 2.51
C VAL A 49 1.63 -0.13 2.27
N ILE A 50 0.89 -0.14 1.17
CA ILE A 50 -0.21 0.79 0.93
C ILE A 50 -1.50 -0.03 1.00
N PRO A 51 -2.27 0.03 2.12
CA PRO A 51 -3.52 -0.70 2.23
C PRO A 51 -4.52 -0.18 1.20
N MET A 52 -5.34 -1.09 0.65
CA MET A 52 -6.57 -0.67 0.00
C MET A 52 -7.50 -0.11 1.08
N SER A 53 -7.95 1.12 0.92
CA SER A 53 -8.98 1.72 1.79
C SER A 53 -10.09 2.33 0.95
N ASN A 54 -11.14 2.83 1.60
CA ASN A 54 -12.22 3.56 0.94
C ASN A 54 -11.77 4.85 0.21
N GLN A 55 -10.54 5.33 0.46
CA GLN A 55 -9.91 6.46 -0.25
C GLN A 55 -8.99 6.00 -1.39
N ALA A 56 -8.93 4.70 -1.69
CA ALA A 56 -8.16 4.22 -2.83
C ALA A 56 -8.77 4.74 -4.15
N GLY A 57 -7.90 5.20 -5.05
CA GLY A 57 -8.26 5.51 -6.43
C GLY A 57 -7.93 4.34 -7.38
N GLN A 58 -8.31 4.47 -8.65
CA GLN A 58 -8.04 3.44 -9.67
C GLN A 58 -6.53 3.15 -9.85
N SER A 59 -5.66 4.14 -9.62
CA SER A 59 -4.21 3.97 -9.71
C SER A 59 -3.70 2.92 -8.72
N ASN A 60 -4.17 2.98 -7.47
CA ASN A 60 -3.78 2.04 -6.43
C ASN A 60 -4.34 0.64 -6.72
N LEU A 61 -5.60 0.56 -7.20
CA LEU A 61 -6.24 -0.70 -7.55
C LEU A 61 -5.46 -1.40 -8.68
N ARG A 62 -5.10 -0.67 -9.74
CA ARG A 62 -4.29 -1.18 -10.84
C ARG A 62 -2.91 -1.67 -10.39
N LYS A 63 -2.24 -0.93 -9.50
CA LYS A 63 -0.95 -1.38 -8.94
C LYS A 63 -1.11 -2.69 -8.19
N ARG A 64 -2.15 -2.82 -7.36
CA ARG A 64 -2.43 -4.03 -6.60
C ARG A 64 -2.76 -5.23 -7.49
N LEU A 65 -3.53 -5.00 -8.56
CA LEU A 65 -3.83 -6.01 -9.56
C LEU A 65 -2.56 -6.46 -10.30
N ALA A 66 -1.71 -5.51 -10.69
CA ALA A 66 -0.42 -5.81 -11.32
C ALA A 66 0.51 -6.61 -10.39
N ASP A 67 0.57 -6.27 -9.11
CA ASP A 67 1.34 -7.01 -8.09
C ASP A 67 0.82 -8.44 -7.87
N ALA A 68 -0.46 -8.68 -8.18
CA ALA A 68 -1.08 -10.01 -8.19
C ALA A 68 -0.99 -10.71 -9.57
N GLY A 69 -0.29 -10.13 -10.54
CA GLY A 69 -0.16 -10.70 -11.90
C GLY A 69 -1.38 -10.49 -12.80
N ILE A 70 -2.32 -9.61 -12.42
CA ILE A 70 -3.55 -9.32 -13.17
C ILE A 70 -3.36 -8.03 -13.98
N ALA A 71 -3.18 -8.18 -15.29
CA ALA A 71 -3.06 -7.05 -16.21
C ALA A 71 -4.44 -6.45 -16.53
N VAL A 72 -4.60 -5.13 -16.33
CA VAL A 72 -5.83 -4.40 -16.67
C VAL A 72 -5.48 -3.11 -17.42
N GLN A 73 -6.26 -2.79 -18.45
CA GLN A 73 -6.06 -1.58 -19.26
C GLN A 73 -6.59 -0.33 -18.55
N LYS A 74 -6.00 0.83 -18.87
CA LYS A 74 -6.46 2.11 -18.28
C LYS A 74 -7.82 2.44 -18.88
N GLY A 75 -8.80 2.79 -18.05
CA GLY A 75 -10.17 3.08 -18.50
C GLY A 75 -11.07 1.85 -18.63
N ASP A 76 -10.63 0.67 -18.18
CA ASP A 76 -11.51 -0.51 -18.09
C ASP A 76 -12.66 -0.21 -17.12
N ALA A 77 -13.91 -0.33 -17.60
CA ALA A 77 -15.12 -0.03 -16.84
C ALA A 77 -15.26 -0.88 -15.57
N ARG A 78 -14.68 -2.09 -15.55
CA ARG A 78 -14.72 -3.01 -14.39
C ARG A 78 -13.92 -2.46 -13.21
N LEU A 79 -12.94 -1.58 -13.45
CA LEU A 79 -12.16 -0.96 -12.37
C LEU A 79 -13.02 -0.06 -11.48
N GLY A 80 -14.05 0.60 -12.04
CA GLY A 80 -14.98 1.43 -11.27
C GLY A 80 -15.81 0.58 -10.31
N ALA A 81 -16.50 -0.42 -10.83
CA ALA A 81 -17.32 -1.32 -10.04
C ALA A 81 -16.52 -2.06 -8.95
N LEU A 82 -15.30 -2.51 -9.26
CA LEU A 82 -14.44 -3.16 -8.29
C LEU A 82 -13.99 -2.19 -7.17
N LEU A 83 -13.73 -0.92 -7.52
CA LEU A 83 -13.36 0.09 -6.55
C LEU A 83 -14.53 0.42 -5.60
N ASP A 84 -15.75 0.48 -6.11
CA ASP A 84 -16.94 0.70 -5.30
C ASP A 84 -17.20 -0.47 -4.34
N GLU A 85 -16.95 -1.70 -4.77
CA GLU A 85 -17.03 -2.87 -3.90
C GLU A 85 -15.98 -2.85 -2.78
N VAL A 86 -14.74 -2.46 -3.10
CA VAL A 86 -13.68 -2.28 -2.09
C VAL A 86 -14.08 -1.22 -1.07
N LYS A 87 -14.63 -0.08 -1.52
CA LYS A 87 -15.10 1.01 -0.64
C LYS A 87 -16.23 0.59 0.29
N ARG A 88 -17.12 -0.30 -0.16
CA ARG A 88 -18.22 -0.84 0.65
C ARG A 88 -17.77 -1.74 1.80
N ARG A 89 -16.61 -2.40 1.65
CA ARG A 89 -16.11 -3.41 2.61
C ARG A 89 -14.99 -2.90 3.53
N ALA A 90 -14.47 -1.70 3.26
CA ALA A 90 -13.36 -1.08 3.99
C ALA A 90 -13.87 -0.07 5.03
#